data_AF-A0A146KE65-F1
#
_entry.id   AF-A0A146KE65-F1
#
_cell.length_a   1.000
_cell.length_b   1.000
_cell.length_c   1.000
_cell.angle_alpha   90.00
_cell.angle_beta   90.00
_cell.angle_gamma   90.00
#
_symmetry.space_group_name_H-M   'P 1'
#
loop_
_entity.id
_entity.type
_entity.pdbx_description
1 polymer ?
#
loop_
_entity_poly.entity_id
_entity_poly.type
_entity_poly.pdbx_seq_one_letter_code
_entity_poly.pdbx_strand_id
1 'polypeptide(L)'
;QDFTSIFMSHKHLDWTKIDNVCRYQRNAEAEEWRQKEWKILDFNQNRYVSLSEFETWIKHHLPEFFYGDGNKYKMAFRYAYNKARRVVAKKANQSKQKQMLNDDYITYPEFRFMLLYTRMILEFYAMFDEIDTSNDYKIQLNEFIMAVERLNKWGAHISDPAAEFKTVDKNGSGVIMFDEFMKYAMDKDLDHDEDND
;
A
#
# COMPACT_ATOMS: atom_id res chain seq x y z
N GLN A 1 29.07 13.31 -17.01
CA GLN A 1 28.15 12.59 -16.11
C GLN A 1 27.36 13.67 -15.40
N ASP A 2 26.27 14.11 -16.04
CA ASP A 2 25.44 15.22 -15.57
C ASP A 2 24.48 14.70 -14.49
N PHE A 3 24.65 15.22 -13.28
CA PHE A 3 23.80 14.99 -12.10
C PHE A 3 22.64 15.99 -12.04
N THR A 4 22.04 16.30 -13.19
CA THR A 4 21.04 17.37 -13.34
C THR A 4 19.79 16.85 -14.04
N SER A 5 19.09 15.92 -13.37
CA SER A 5 17.64 15.74 -13.54
C SER A 5 17.01 14.88 -12.42
N ILE A 6 17.40 15.09 -11.15
CA ILE A 6 16.73 14.48 -9.98
C ILE A 6 15.84 15.52 -9.30
N PHE A 7 15.07 16.24 -10.11
CA PHE A 7 13.78 16.76 -9.65
C PHE A 7 12.74 15.83 -10.26
N MET A 8 12.58 14.66 -9.66
CA MET A 8 11.33 13.92 -9.81
C MET A 8 10.22 14.92 -9.52
N SER A 9 9.37 15.19 -10.50
CA SER A 9 8.07 15.78 -10.18
C SER A 9 7.46 14.86 -9.13
N HIS A 10 7.17 15.38 -7.95
CA HIS A 10 6.72 14.62 -6.77
C HIS A 10 5.32 13.97 -6.94
N LYS A 11 4.89 13.76 -8.19
CA LYS A 11 3.58 13.25 -8.61
C LYS A 11 3.60 11.85 -9.20
N HIS A 12 4.77 11.28 -9.52
CA HIS A 12 4.84 9.93 -10.10
C HIS A 12 5.79 9.05 -9.28
N LEU A 13 5.23 7.99 -8.70
CA LEU A 13 5.99 6.95 -8.03
C LEU A 13 6.79 6.14 -9.07
N ASP A 14 7.96 5.64 -8.69
CA ASP A 14 8.75 4.75 -9.56
C ASP A 14 8.17 3.33 -9.49
N TRP A 15 7.14 3.07 -10.31
CA TRP A 15 6.45 1.78 -10.34
C TRP A 15 7.37 0.62 -10.72
N THR A 16 8.31 0.83 -11.64
CA THR A 16 9.30 -0.19 -12.00
C THR A 16 10.15 -0.59 -10.79
N LYS A 17 10.61 0.37 -9.98
CA LYS A 17 11.34 0.06 -8.75
C LYS A 17 10.45 -0.60 -7.70
N ILE A 18 9.23 -0.10 -7.52
CA ILE A 18 8.26 -0.67 -6.57
C ILE A 18 7.95 -2.13 -6.94
N ASP A 19 7.73 -2.46 -8.21
CA ASP A 19 7.41 -3.81 -8.67
C ASP A 19 8.60 -4.76 -8.56
N ASN A 20 9.82 -4.25 -8.76
CA ASN A 20 11.04 -5.00 -8.53
C ASN A 20 11.24 -5.38 -7.05
N VAL A 21 10.71 -4.58 -6.13
CA VAL A 21 10.72 -4.84 -4.68
C VAL A 21 9.49 -5.63 -4.24
N CYS A 22 8.31 -5.35 -4.80
CA CYS A 22 7.05 -5.95 -4.42
C CYS A 22 6.74 -7.18 -5.27
N ARG A 23 7.68 -8.13 -5.37
CA ARG A 23 7.52 -9.34 -6.18
C ARG A 23 6.55 -10.34 -5.54
N TYR A 24 5.25 -10.10 -5.66
CA TYR A 24 4.18 -10.93 -5.09
C TYR A 24 3.64 -12.01 -6.04
N GLN A 25 4.07 -11.98 -7.31
CA GLN A 25 3.62 -12.87 -8.38
C GLN A 25 3.89 -14.34 -8.03
N ARG A 26 3.04 -15.23 -8.53
CA ARG A 26 3.11 -16.68 -8.32
C ARG A 26 3.93 -17.35 -9.43
N ASN A 27 5.19 -16.96 -9.55
CA ASN A 27 6.15 -17.55 -10.48
C ASN A 27 7.46 -17.92 -9.74
N ALA A 28 8.30 -18.73 -10.38
CA ALA A 28 9.53 -19.25 -9.79
C ALA A 28 10.54 -18.14 -9.47
N GLU A 29 10.71 -17.17 -10.37
CA GLU A 29 11.65 -16.06 -10.19
C GLU A 29 11.29 -15.20 -8.96
N ALA A 30 10.02 -14.83 -8.82
CA ALA A 30 9.53 -14.06 -7.68
C ALA A 30 9.63 -14.86 -6.37
N GLU A 31 9.41 -16.18 -6.41
CA GLU A 31 9.61 -17.04 -5.24
C GLU A 31 11.08 -17.13 -4.83
N GLU A 32 11.99 -17.36 -5.77
CA GLU A 32 13.44 -17.37 -5.49
C GLU A 32 13.93 -16.03 -4.92
N TRP A 33 13.41 -14.92 -5.45
CA TRP A 33 13.70 -13.60 -4.91
C TRP A 33 13.19 -13.46 -3.47
N ARG A 34 11.93 -13.84 -3.19
CA ARG A 34 11.37 -13.78 -1.83
C ARG A 34 12.14 -14.65 -0.84
N GLN A 35 12.64 -15.82 -1.26
CA GLN A 35 13.48 -16.68 -0.41
C GLN A 35 14.81 -16.02 -0.04
N LYS A 36 15.41 -15.26 -0.96
CA LYS A 36 16.65 -14.51 -0.70
C LYS A 36 16.38 -13.34 0.25
N GLU A 37 15.36 -12.54 -0.05
CA GLU A 37 15.00 -11.37 0.76
C GLU A 37 14.50 -11.73 2.15
N TRP A 38 13.80 -12.86 2.31
CA TRP A 38 13.38 -13.32 3.63
C TRP A 38 14.57 -13.49 4.58
N LYS A 39 15.72 -13.97 4.10
CA LYS A 39 16.92 -14.14 4.94
C LYS A 39 17.50 -12.81 5.41
N ILE A 40 17.29 -11.74 4.65
CA ILE A 40 17.73 -10.38 4.98
C ILE A 40 16.73 -9.75 5.97
N LEU A 41 15.45 -9.96 5.71
CA LEU A 41 14.32 -9.44 6.50
C LEU A 41 14.25 -10.08 7.90
N ASP A 42 14.39 -11.41 8.00
CA ASP A 42 14.43 -12.23 9.23
C ASP A 42 15.88 -12.34 9.75
N PHE A 43 16.51 -11.19 10.04
CA PHE A 43 17.94 -11.15 10.38
C PHE A 43 18.28 -11.89 11.69
N ASN A 44 17.32 -11.96 12.63
CA ASN A 44 17.47 -12.68 13.90
C ASN A 44 17.14 -14.19 13.79
N GLN A 45 16.69 -14.64 12.61
CA GLN A 45 16.40 -16.03 12.27
C GLN A 45 15.36 -16.70 13.17
N ASN A 46 14.41 -15.92 13.69
CA ASN A 46 13.33 -16.43 14.54
C ASN A 46 12.12 -16.94 13.73
N ARG A 47 12.14 -16.76 12.39
CA ARG A 47 11.07 -17.14 11.42
C ARG A 47 9.83 -16.25 11.45
N TYR A 48 9.93 -15.10 12.09
CA TYR A 48 8.90 -14.09 12.22
C TYR A 48 9.49 -12.72 11.90
N VAL A 49 8.71 -11.89 11.22
CA VAL A 49 9.11 -10.53 10.88
C VAL A 49 8.21 -9.56 11.61
N SER A 50 8.84 -8.70 12.40
CA SER A 50 8.22 -7.58 13.11
C SER A 50 8.02 -6.38 12.20
N LEU A 51 7.19 -5.44 12.63
CA LEU A 51 7.02 -4.17 11.92
C LEU A 51 8.35 -3.41 11.80
N SER A 52 9.23 -3.48 12.81
CA SER A 52 10.54 -2.80 12.78
C SER A 52 11.49 -3.42 11.76
N GLU A 53 11.49 -4.75 11.64
CA GLU A 53 12.26 -5.45 10.61
C GLU A 53 11.76 -5.09 9.22
N PHE A 54 10.43 -5.08 9.04
CA PHE A 54 9.84 -4.66 7.79
C PHE A 54 10.15 -3.19 7.44
N GLU A 55 9.99 -2.25 8.38
CA GLU A 55 10.32 -0.84 8.15
C GLU A 55 11.80 -0.64 7.81
N THR A 56 12.69 -1.40 8.45
CA THR A 56 14.14 -1.34 8.15
C THR A 56 14.43 -1.87 6.74
N TRP A 57 13.87 -3.01 6.39
CA TRP A 57 14.03 -3.63 5.07
C TRP A 57 13.48 -2.76 3.95
N ILE A 58 12.24 -2.27 4.09
CA ILE A 58 11.63 -1.45 3.05
C ILE A 58 12.31 -0.09 2.93
N LYS A 59 12.83 0.49 4.02
CA LYS A 59 13.64 1.72 3.97
C LYS A 59 14.94 1.53 3.20
N HIS A 60 15.53 0.33 3.23
CA HIS A 60 16.72 0.03 2.43
C HIS A 60 16.41 -0.03 0.93
N HIS A 61 15.27 -0.63 0.57
CA HIS A 61 14.85 -0.81 -0.82
C HIS A 61 14.20 0.45 -1.44
N LEU A 62 13.35 1.13 -0.68
CA LEU A 62 12.57 2.30 -1.09
C LEU A 62 12.77 3.47 -0.10
N PRO A 63 14.01 3.99 0.05
CA PRO A 63 14.33 5.05 1.00
C PRO A 63 13.52 6.33 0.81
N GLU A 64 13.11 6.65 -0.42
CA GLU A 64 12.32 7.83 -0.80
C GLU A 64 11.03 8.00 0.00
N PHE A 65 10.41 6.92 0.49
CA PHE A 65 9.22 6.99 1.33
C PHE A 65 9.49 7.29 2.81
N PHE A 66 10.76 7.44 3.21
CA PHE A 66 11.16 7.66 4.61
C PHE A 66 11.81 9.02 4.86
N TYR A 67 11.88 9.87 3.84
CA TYR A 67 12.45 11.22 3.91
C TYR A 67 11.51 12.23 3.23
N GLY A 68 11.54 13.49 3.68
CA GLY A 68 10.69 14.55 3.13
C GLY A 68 9.20 14.20 3.16
N ASP A 69 8.49 14.56 2.09
CA ASP A 69 7.05 14.28 1.92
C ASP A 69 6.75 12.79 1.79
N GLY A 70 7.75 11.94 1.51
CA GLY A 70 7.59 10.49 1.40
C GLY A 70 7.03 9.83 2.66
N ASN A 71 7.20 10.46 3.83
CA ASN A 71 6.62 10.00 5.09
C ASN A 71 5.07 9.91 5.03
N LYS A 72 4.42 10.59 4.08
CA LYS A 72 2.97 10.45 3.82
C LYS A 72 2.55 9.02 3.48
N TYR A 73 3.40 8.31 2.73
CA TYR A 73 3.18 6.93 2.32
C TYR A 73 3.62 5.93 3.40
N LYS A 74 4.27 6.36 4.49
CA LYS A 74 4.73 5.43 5.54
C LYS A 74 3.57 4.63 6.15
N MET A 75 2.39 5.23 6.22
CA MET A 75 1.18 4.56 6.70
C MET A 75 0.75 3.40 5.79
N ALA A 76 1.09 3.43 4.50
CA ALA A 76 0.86 2.33 3.56
C ALA A 76 1.54 1.04 4.03
N PHE A 77 2.82 1.13 4.42
CA PHE A 77 3.59 -0.01 4.89
C PHE A 77 3.00 -0.59 6.17
N ARG A 78 2.60 0.26 7.11
CA ARG A 78 1.98 -0.19 8.36
C ARG A 78 0.65 -0.90 8.12
N TYR A 79 -0.16 -0.38 7.21
CA TYR A 79 -1.42 -1.03 6.83
C TYR A 79 -1.17 -2.36 6.13
N ALA A 80 -0.22 -2.42 5.18
CA ALA A 80 0.17 -3.65 4.48
C ALA A 80 0.56 -4.76 5.46
N TYR A 81 1.45 -4.42 6.41
CA TYR A 81 1.91 -5.33 7.46
C TYR A 81 0.73 -5.86 8.30
N ASN A 82 -0.13 -4.95 8.77
CA ASN A 82 -1.26 -5.31 9.62
C ASN A 82 -2.28 -6.21 8.90
N LYS A 83 -2.51 -5.97 7.60
CA LYS A 83 -3.41 -6.78 6.77
C LYS A 83 -2.80 -8.14 6.50
N ALA A 84 -1.51 -8.21 6.14
CA ALA A 84 -0.82 -9.43 5.73
C ALA A 84 -0.71 -10.49 6.85
N ARG A 85 -0.41 -10.10 8.09
CA ARG A 85 -0.20 -11.04 9.23
C ARG A 85 -1.45 -11.80 9.68
N ARG A 86 -2.59 -11.58 8.99
CA ARG A 86 -3.89 -12.20 9.30
C ARG A 86 -4.48 -12.97 8.12
N VAL A 87 -3.82 -13.00 6.97
CA VAL A 87 -4.38 -13.61 5.75
C VAL A 87 -4.29 -15.13 5.79
N VAL A 88 -3.20 -15.68 6.31
CA VAL A 88 -2.98 -17.12 6.30
C VAL A 88 -3.68 -17.74 7.51
N ALA A 89 -4.59 -18.68 7.23
CA ALA A 89 -5.30 -19.42 8.27
C ALA A 89 -4.30 -20.11 9.21
N LYS A 90 -4.41 -19.83 10.50
CA LYS A 90 -3.53 -20.41 11.52
C LYS A 90 -4.03 -21.80 11.89
N LYS A 91 -3.10 -22.72 12.19
CA LYS A 91 -3.45 -24.10 12.57
C LYS A 91 -4.20 -24.09 13.91
N ALA A 92 -5.26 -24.90 14.00
CA ALA A 92 -5.91 -25.20 15.27
C ALA A 92 -4.94 -25.89 16.25
N ASN A 93 -5.16 -25.73 17.56
CA ASN A 93 -4.40 -26.37 18.65
C ASN A 93 -2.92 -25.98 18.77
N GLN A 94 -2.55 -24.74 18.40
CA GLN A 94 -1.22 -24.22 18.72
C GLN A 94 -1.11 -23.78 20.18
N SER A 95 0.12 -23.75 20.73
CA SER A 95 0.35 -23.14 22.03
C SER A 95 -0.02 -21.66 22.01
N LYS A 96 -0.50 -21.13 23.14
CA LYS A 96 -0.87 -19.71 23.27
C LYS A 96 0.24 -18.76 22.82
N GLN A 97 1.49 -19.08 23.16
CA GLN A 97 2.66 -18.31 22.73
C GLN A 97 2.81 -18.28 21.21
N LYS A 98 2.65 -19.44 20.54
CA LYS A 98 2.77 -19.52 19.09
C LYS A 98 1.62 -18.82 18.37
N GLN A 99 0.42 -18.86 18.95
CA GLN A 99 -0.73 -18.11 18.45
C GLN A 99 -0.45 -16.60 18.52
N MET A 100 0.01 -16.09 19.67
CA MET A 100 0.37 -14.67 19.81
C MET A 100 1.44 -14.24 18.78
N LEU A 101 2.50 -15.04 18.60
CA LEU A 101 3.52 -14.75 17.59
C LEU A 101 2.95 -14.74 16.17
N ASN A 102 2.06 -15.69 15.85
CA ASN A 102 1.41 -15.74 14.56
C ASN A 102 0.44 -14.58 14.31
N ASP A 103 -0.16 -14.01 15.35
CA ASP A 103 -1.10 -12.89 15.23
C ASP A 103 -0.39 -11.53 15.15
N ASP A 104 0.78 -11.42 15.79
CA ASP A 104 1.53 -10.16 15.88
C ASP A 104 2.59 -9.97 14.79
N TYR A 105 3.11 -11.06 14.23
CA TYR A 105 4.24 -11.05 13.30
C TYR A 105 3.91 -11.68 11.94
N ILE A 106 4.68 -11.29 10.93
CA ILE A 106 4.60 -11.87 9.59
C ILE A 106 5.38 -13.19 9.57
N THR A 107 4.76 -14.24 9.04
CA THR A 107 5.44 -15.50 8.70
C THR A 107 5.81 -15.54 7.21
N TYR A 108 6.69 -16.46 6.81
CA TYR A 108 7.08 -16.58 5.39
C TYR A 108 5.88 -16.75 4.43
N PRO A 109 4.85 -17.57 4.72
CA PRO A 109 3.64 -17.65 3.89
C PRO A 109 2.88 -16.32 3.75
N GLU A 110 3.00 -15.42 4.74
CA GLU A 110 2.36 -14.10 4.75
C GLU A 110 3.23 -13.03 4.07
N PHE A 111 4.54 -13.27 3.90
CA PHE A 111 5.46 -12.34 3.27
C PHE A 111 5.00 -11.94 1.86
N ARG A 112 4.57 -12.90 1.04
CA ARG A 112 4.02 -12.63 -0.29
C ARG A 112 2.81 -11.69 -0.25
N PHE A 113 1.94 -11.85 0.75
CA PHE A 113 0.77 -10.99 0.92
C PHE A 113 1.14 -9.60 1.44
N MET A 114 2.19 -9.50 2.25
CA MET A 114 2.75 -8.22 2.66
C MET A 114 3.24 -7.43 1.44
N LEU A 115 3.98 -8.05 0.52
CA LEU A 115 4.42 -7.41 -0.73
C LEU A 115 3.23 -7.00 -1.62
N LEU A 116 2.25 -7.89 -1.79
CA LEU A 116 1.02 -7.59 -2.54
C LEU A 116 0.31 -6.37 -1.97
N TYR A 117 0.09 -6.35 -0.66
CA TYR A 117 -0.60 -5.23 -0.03
C TYR A 117 0.24 -3.95 -0.06
N THR A 118 1.56 -4.03 0.08
CA THR A 118 2.42 -2.85 -0.07
C THR A 118 2.23 -2.20 -1.43
N ARG A 119 2.32 -2.97 -2.53
CA ARG A 119 2.09 -2.45 -3.89
C ARG A 119 0.70 -1.82 -4.02
N MET A 120 -0.34 -2.58 -3.69
CA MET A 120 -1.74 -2.15 -3.78
C MET A 120 -2.04 -0.87 -2.97
N ILE A 121 -1.47 -0.70 -1.77
CA ILE A 121 -1.74 0.51 -0.96
C ILE A 121 -0.94 1.71 -1.46
N LEU A 122 0.28 1.50 -1.98
CA LEU A 122 1.04 2.58 -2.63
C LEU A 122 0.27 3.14 -3.83
N GLU A 123 -0.38 2.26 -4.60
CA GLU A 123 -1.26 2.63 -5.71
C GLU A 123 -2.46 3.45 -5.25
N PHE A 124 -3.20 2.98 -4.25
CA PHE A 124 -4.30 3.78 -3.69
C PHE A 124 -3.84 5.11 -3.12
N TYR A 125 -2.64 5.19 -2.55
CA TYR A 125 -2.09 6.48 -2.13
C TYR A 125 -1.76 7.38 -3.31
N ALA A 126 -1.21 6.85 -4.42
CA ALA A 126 -0.95 7.65 -5.62
C ALA A 126 -2.26 8.22 -6.19
N MET A 127 -3.31 7.39 -6.26
CA MET A 127 -4.64 7.83 -6.65
C MET A 127 -5.21 8.90 -5.70
N PHE A 128 -5.05 8.70 -4.39
CA PHE A 128 -5.50 9.66 -3.37
C PHE A 128 -4.78 11.00 -3.49
N ASP A 129 -3.46 10.98 -3.67
CA ASP A 129 -2.60 12.16 -3.84
C ASP A 129 -2.93 12.93 -5.13
N GLU A 130 -3.40 12.23 -6.17
CA GLU A 130 -3.86 12.89 -7.39
C GLU A 130 -5.17 13.67 -7.18
N ILE A 131 -6.05 13.19 -6.28
CA ILE A 131 -7.32 13.85 -5.95
C ILE A 131 -7.12 14.97 -4.91
N ASP A 132 -6.27 14.76 -3.90
CA ASP A 132 -5.97 15.73 -2.84
C ASP A 132 -5.10 16.89 -3.37
N THR A 133 -5.75 17.79 -4.11
CA THR A 133 -5.08 18.97 -4.70
C THR A 133 -4.62 19.98 -3.66
N SER A 134 -5.24 19.99 -2.47
CA SER A 134 -4.91 20.88 -1.37
C SER A 134 -3.71 20.39 -0.54
N ASN A 135 -3.31 19.13 -0.68
CA ASN A 135 -2.23 18.46 0.04
C ASN A 135 -2.42 18.47 1.57
N ASP A 136 -3.67 18.34 2.03
CA ASP A 136 -4.00 18.34 3.45
C ASP A 136 -4.40 16.96 4.01
N TYR A 137 -4.13 15.90 3.22
CA TYR A 137 -4.29 14.49 3.53
C TYR A 137 -5.75 14.04 3.73
N LYS A 138 -6.66 14.72 3.07
CA LYS A 138 -8.10 14.44 3.04
C LYS A 138 -8.66 14.93 1.71
N ILE A 139 -9.70 14.29 1.22
CA ILE A 139 -10.38 14.71 0.00
C ILE A 139 -11.65 15.45 0.40
N GLN A 140 -11.73 16.73 0.05
CA GLN A 140 -12.92 17.54 0.23
C GLN A 140 -13.92 17.30 -0.92
N LEU A 141 -15.20 17.63 -0.72
CA LEU A 141 -16.25 17.39 -1.72
C LEU A 141 -15.95 18.06 -3.08
N ASN A 142 -15.39 19.28 -3.08
CA ASN A 142 -15.00 19.98 -4.30
C ASN A 142 -13.87 19.24 -5.05
N GLU A 143 -12.86 18.73 -4.33
CA GLU A 143 -11.77 17.94 -4.90
C GLU A 143 -12.29 16.64 -5.51
N PHE A 144 -13.17 15.94 -4.78
CA PHE A 144 -13.83 14.74 -5.28
C PHE A 144 -14.64 15.00 -6.55
N ILE A 145 -15.45 16.08 -6.58
CA ILE A 145 -16.24 16.49 -7.76
C ILE A 145 -15.32 16.76 -8.96
N MET A 146 -14.21 17.48 -8.73
CA MET A 146 -13.24 17.79 -9.79
C MET A 146 -12.55 16.53 -10.33
N ALA A 147 -12.37 15.51 -9.49
CA ALA A 147 -11.75 14.25 -9.87
C ALA A 147 -12.72 13.21 -10.48
N VAL A 148 -14.02 13.50 -10.64
CA VAL A 148 -15.01 12.52 -11.14
C VAL A 148 -14.62 11.90 -12.48
N GLU A 149 -14.13 12.71 -13.43
CA GLU A 149 -13.68 12.16 -14.72
C GLU A 149 -12.53 11.18 -14.53
N ARG A 150 -11.58 11.50 -13.65
CA ARG A 150 -10.43 10.66 -13.34
C ARG A 150 -10.83 9.37 -12.63
N LEU A 151 -11.65 9.49 -11.58
CA LEU A 151 -12.25 8.36 -10.86
C LEU A 151 -13.02 7.42 -11.80
N ASN A 152 -13.73 7.98 -12.78
CA ASN A 152 -14.47 7.18 -13.76
C ASN A 152 -13.54 6.46 -14.75
N LYS A 153 -12.39 7.04 -15.11
CA LYS A 153 -11.35 6.33 -15.88
C LYS A 153 -10.79 5.16 -15.09
N TRP A 154 -10.64 5.31 -13.78
CA TRP A 154 -10.27 4.24 -12.86
C TRP A 154 -11.39 3.24 -12.55
N GLY A 155 -12.60 3.38 -13.12
CA GLY A 155 -13.69 2.41 -12.95
C GLY A 155 -14.76 2.76 -11.91
N ALA A 156 -14.78 3.97 -11.35
CA ALA A 156 -15.74 4.35 -10.30
C ALA A 156 -17.21 4.46 -10.77
N HIS A 157 -17.42 4.79 -12.04
CA HIS A 157 -18.74 4.97 -12.69
C HIS A 157 -19.72 5.90 -11.94
N ILE A 158 -19.23 7.05 -11.49
CA ILE A 158 -19.95 8.07 -10.72
C ILE A 158 -20.83 8.93 -11.64
N SER A 159 -22.14 8.96 -11.34
CA SER A 159 -23.13 9.84 -11.99
C SER A 159 -23.60 11.00 -11.11
N ASP A 160 -23.66 10.81 -9.79
CA ASP A 160 -23.97 11.84 -8.79
C ASP A 160 -22.82 11.92 -7.79
N PRO A 161 -21.87 12.85 -7.99
CA PRO A 161 -20.68 12.96 -7.14
C PRO A 161 -21.01 13.28 -5.68
N ALA A 162 -22.05 14.07 -5.42
CA ALA A 162 -22.40 14.47 -4.05
C ALA A 162 -23.06 13.32 -3.29
N ALA A 163 -23.86 12.49 -3.98
CA ALA A 163 -24.37 11.25 -3.41
C ALA A 163 -23.23 10.25 -3.18
N GLU A 164 -22.36 10.02 -4.18
CA GLU A 164 -21.26 9.07 -4.06
C GLU A 164 -20.31 9.46 -2.93
N PHE A 165 -19.93 10.74 -2.82
CA PHE A 165 -19.08 11.24 -1.74
C PHE A 165 -19.59 10.84 -0.35
N LYS A 166 -20.90 10.97 -0.11
CA LYS A 166 -21.52 10.57 1.17
C LYS A 166 -21.47 9.05 1.41
N THR A 167 -21.39 8.25 0.36
CA THR A 167 -21.22 6.80 0.50
C THR A 167 -19.79 6.43 0.89
N VAL A 168 -18.81 7.26 0.50
CA VAL A 168 -17.39 7.10 0.82
C VAL A 168 -17.06 7.64 2.21
N ASP A 169 -17.55 8.83 2.56
CA ASP A 169 -17.47 9.45 3.90
C ASP A 169 -18.36 8.69 4.90
N LYS A 170 -17.92 7.49 5.29
CA LYS A 170 -18.65 6.56 6.15
C LYS A 170 -18.84 7.11 7.56
N ASN A 171 -17.87 7.90 8.04
CA ASN A 171 -17.92 8.47 9.38
C ASN A 171 -18.69 9.81 9.45
N GLY A 172 -19.05 10.39 8.29
CA GLY A 172 -19.81 11.63 8.20
C GLY A 172 -19.01 12.86 8.64
N SER A 173 -17.69 12.83 8.49
CA SER A 173 -16.79 13.92 8.88
C SER A 173 -16.84 15.11 7.92
N GLY A 174 -17.45 14.94 6.74
CA GLY A 174 -17.50 15.93 5.67
C GLY A 174 -16.26 15.93 4.77
N VAL A 175 -15.32 15.01 4.99
CA VAL A 175 -14.10 14.81 4.20
C VAL A 175 -13.85 13.30 4.06
N ILE A 176 -13.22 12.88 2.97
CA ILE A 176 -12.82 11.49 2.78
C ILE A 176 -11.38 11.35 3.26
N MET A 177 -11.17 10.54 4.30
CA MET A 177 -9.83 10.17 4.75
C MET A 177 -9.26 9.05 3.87
N PHE A 178 -7.94 8.89 3.87
CA PHE A 178 -7.28 7.86 3.06
C PHE A 178 -7.84 6.44 3.29
N ASP A 179 -8.17 6.07 4.53
CA ASP A 179 -8.69 4.74 4.82
C ASP A 179 -10.12 4.52 4.31
N GLU A 180 -10.90 5.59 4.16
CA GLU A 180 -12.22 5.58 3.51
C GLU A 180 -12.06 5.46 1.99
N PHE A 181 -11.18 6.26 1.40
CA PHE A 181 -10.87 6.17 -0.03
C PHE A 181 -10.32 4.80 -0.43
N MET A 182 -9.40 4.24 0.36
CA MET A 182 -8.82 2.92 0.10
C MET A 182 -9.90 1.81 0.13
N LYS A 183 -10.85 1.86 1.08
CA LYS A 183 -11.97 0.89 1.11
C LYS A 183 -12.83 1.04 -0.13
N TYR A 184 -13.15 2.27 -0.50
CA TYR A 184 -13.88 2.58 -1.72
C TYR A 184 -13.18 2.07 -2.98
N ALA A 185 -11.87 2.29 -3.09
CA ALA A 185 -11.06 1.83 -4.20
C ALA A 185 -11.04 0.29 -4.31
N MET A 186 -10.91 -0.41 -3.18
CA MET A 186 -11.01 -1.87 -3.13
C MET A 186 -12.41 -2.37 -3.51
N ASP A 187 -13.47 -1.75 -3.00
CA ASP A 187 -14.86 -2.19 -3.21
C ASP A 187 -15.30 -2.00 -4.68
N LYS A 188 -14.76 -0.98 -5.35
CA LYS A 188 -15.03 -0.66 -6.76
C LYS A 188 -14.04 -1.31 -7.73
N ASP A 189 -13.01 -1.98 -7.22
CA ASP A 189 -11.90 -2.53 -8.03
C ASP A 189 -11.28 -1.45 -8.92
N LEU A 190 -10.96 -0.29 -8.32
CA LEU A 190 -10.40 0.82 -9.08
C LEU A 190 -8.99 0.47 -9.56
N ASP A 191 -8.72 0.80 -10.82
CA ASP A 191 -7.48 0.48 -11.53
C ASP A 191 -6.73 1.78 -11.86
N HIS A 192 -5.52 1.95 -11.33
CA HIS A 192 -4.70 3.11 -11.67
C HIS A 192 -4.08 2.92 -13.06
N ASP A 193 -4.13 3.94 -13.92
CA ASP A 193 -3.64 3.85 -15.31
C ASP A 193 -2.20 3.32 -15.47
N GLU A 194 -1.37 3.36 -14.43
CA GLU A 194 0.00 2.82 -14.41
C GLU A 194 0.08 1.28 -14.25
N ASP A 195 -1.05 0.60 -14.06
CA ASP A 195 -1.16 -0.86 -14.00
C ASP A 195 -1.45 -1.49 -15.38
N ASN A 196 -1.77 -0.67 -16.39
CA ASN A 196 -2.03 -1.11 -17.77
C ASN A 196 -0.75 -1.09 -18.63
N ASP A 197 0.13 -2.08 -18.40
CA ASP A 197 1.20 -2.50 -19.35
C ASP A 197 0.76 -3.71 -20.19
#